data_AF-A0A4V0I389-F1
#
_entry.id   AF-A0A4V0I389-F1
#
_cell.length_a   1.000
_cell.length_b   1.000
_cell.length_c   1.000
_cell.angle_alpha   90.00
_cell.angle_beta   90.00
_cell.angle_gamma   90.00
#
_symmetry.space_group_name_H-M   'P 1'
#
loop_
_entity.id
_entity.type
_entity.pdbx_description
1 polymer ?
#
loop_
_entity_poly.entity_id
_entity_poly.type
_entity_poly.pdbx_seq_one_letter_code
_entity_poly.pdbx_strand_id
1 'polypeptide(L)'
;MKIYRLMKVAPDGLPLVGTKFGMLGVRPRDPANPKKRFDVPAAAPADPVQPGSGGLSVNTDPAALKPPDDEFVLWEVTHDALGSGLRVTPDGPPHYVIEVAGPTTLDEMQRRIAETREHWKRVQ
;
A
#
# COMPACT_ATOMS: atom_id res chain seq x y z
N MET A 1 4.87 8.78 -12.92
CA MET A 1 5.78 7.61 -12.88
C MET A 1 4.97 6.34 -12.65
N LYS A 2 5.48 5.16 -13.06
CA LYS A 2 4.88 3.87 -12.69
C LYS A 2 5.46 3.37 -11.37
N ILE A 3 4.62 2.72 -10.57
CA ILE A 3 5.00 2.03 -9.35
C ILE A 3 4.41 0.62 -9.36
N TYR A 4 5.10 -0.29 -8.68
CA TYR A 4 4.84 -1.72 -8.73
C TYR A 4 4.72 -2.29 -7.32
N ARG A 5 3.88 -3.31 -7.16
CA ARG A 5 3.74 -4.06 -5.90
C ARG A 5 3.29 -5.48 -6.17
N LEU A 6 3.82 -6.41 -5.37
CA LEU A 6 3.31 -7.78 -5.30
C LEU A 6 2.09 -7.82 -4.39
N MET A 7 0.94 -8.24 -4.92
CA MET A 7 -0.29 -8.37 -4.15
C MET A 7 -1.06 -9.62 -4.54
N LYS A 8 -1.82 -10.15 -3.57
CA LYS A 8 -2.74 -11.26 -3.77
C LYS A 8 -3.92 -10.84 -4.64
N VAL A 9 -4.49 -11.80 -5.35
CA VAL A 9 -5.64 -11.60 -6.22
C VAL A 9 -6.93 -11.96 -5.46
N ALA A 10 -7.94 -11.09 -5.55
CA ALA A 10 -9.28 -11.37 -5.06
C ALA A 10 -10.07 -12.23 -6.06
N PRO A 11 -11.23 -12.81 -5.68
CA PRO A 11 -12.04 -13.63 -6.59
C PRO A 11 -12.52 -12.92 -7.87
N ASP A 12 -12.59 -11.60 -7.87
CA ASP A 12 -12.94 -10.77 -9.03
C ASP A 12 -11.75 -10.48 -9.96
N GLY A 13 -10.57 -11.03 -9.67
CA GLY A 13 -9.38 -10.86 -10.49
C GLY A 13 -8.64 -9.55 -10.26
N LEU A 14 -9.03 -8.73 -9.28
CA LEU A 14 -8.38 -7.46 -8.89
C LEU A 14 -7.48 -7.65 -7.65
N PRO A 15 -6.66 -6.65 -7.24
CA PRO A 15 -5.92 -6.74 -6.00
C PRO A 15 -6.83 -6.99 -4.80
N LEU A 16 -6.40 -7.89 -3.91
CA LEU A 16 -7.10 -8.16 -2.66
C LEU A 16 -6.89 -7.00 -1.67
N VAL A 17 -7.97 -6.28 -1.36
CA VAL A 17 -7.97 -5.20 -0.37
C VAL A 17 -7.87 -5.76 1.04
N GLY A 18 -7.04 -5.12 1.87
CA GLY A 18 -6.89 -5.48 3.27
C GLY A 18 -5.58 -5.04 3.88
N THR A 19 -5.42 -5.29 5.17
CA THR A 19 -4.33 -4.75 5.99
C THR A 19 -3.21 -5.74 6.25
N LYS A 20 -3.15 -6.86 5.51
CA LYS A 20 -2.12 -7.90 5.70
C LYS A 20 -1.03 -7.81 4.63
N PHE A 21 0.06 -8.54 4.85
CA PHE A 21 1.12 -8.68 3.85
C PHE A 21 0.55 -9.17 2.51
N GLY A 22 0.95 -8.51 1.42
CA GLY A 22 0.45 -8.81 0.08
C GLY A 22 -0.96 -8.30 -0.23
N MET A 23 -1.58 -7.51 0.65
CA MET A 23 -2.88 -6.89 0.35
C MET A 23 -2.71 -5.42 -0.03
N LEU A 24 -3.75 -4.87 -0.65
CA LEU A 24 -3.90 -3.45 -0.98
C LEU A 24 -4.45 -2.72 0.26
N GLY A 25 -3.53 -2.26 1.10
CA GLY A 25 -3.80 -1.56 2.37
C GLY A 25 -2.58 -1.59 3.29
N VAL A 26 -2.59 -0.75 4.32
CA VAL A 26 -1.48 -0.65 5.29
C VAL A 26 -1.72 -1.51 6.52
N ARG A 27 -0.65 -2.03 7.13
CA ARG A 27 -0.68 -2.70 8.43
C ARG A 27 -0.66 -1.66 9.55
N PRO A 28 -1.73 -1.49 10.35
CA PRO A 28 -1.67 -0.67 11.54
C PRO A 28 -0.81 -1.32 12.63
N ARG A 29 -0.39 -0.51 13.60
CA ARG A 29 0.24 -0.99 14.83
C ARG A 29 -0.74 -1.88 15.59
N ASP A 30 -0.25 -3.00 16.10
CA ASP A 30 -1.03 -3.94 16.90
C ASP A 30 -0.60 -3.82 18.37
N PRO A 31 -1.38 -3.14 19.24
CA PRO A 31 -1.01 -2.97 20.65
C PRO A 31 -0.91 -4.30 21.42
N ALA A 32 -1.65 -5.33 20.98
CA ALA A 32 -1.60 -6.65 21.58
C ALA A 32 -0.35 -7.44 21.14
N ASN A 33 0.30 -7.04 20.04
CA ASN A 33 1.53 -7.65 19.55
C ASN A 33 2.56 -6.58 19.09
N PRO A 34 3.26 -5.93 20.03
CA PRO A 34 4.15 -4.81 19.73
C PRO A 34 5.38 -5.19 18.89
N LYS A 35 5.71 -6.49 18.78
CA LYS A 35 6.81 -6.99 17.94
C LYS A 35 6.39 -7.19 16.48
N LYS A 36 5.09 -7.19 16.20
CA LYS A 36 4.56 -7.33 14.84
C LYS A 36 4.90 -6.09 14.02
N ARG A 37 5.40 -6.30 12.81
CA ARG A 37 5.68 -5.21 11.87
C ARG A 37 4.40 -4.49 11.50
N PHE A 38 4.48 -3.17 11.42
CA PHE A 38 3.43 -2.27 10.97
C PHE A 38 3.98 -1.35 9.88
N ASP A 39 3.08 -0.84 9.05
CA ASP A 39 3.40 0.11 7.98
C ASP A 39 3.14 1.56 8.43
N VAL A 40 2.20 1.74 9.38
CA VAL A 40 1.87 3.03 10.01
C VAL A 40 1.69 2.86 11.54
N PRO A 41 2.06 3.87 12.36
CA PRO A 41 2.02 3.77 13.82
C PRO A 41 0.61 3.83 14.42
N ALA A 42 -0.39 4.29 13.65
CA ALA A 42 -1.79 4.28 14.02
C ALA A 42 -2.28 2.85 14.31
N ALA A 43 -3.11 2.69 15.35
CA ALA A 43 -3.62 1.41 15.81
C ALA A 43 -5.14 1.28 15.64
N ALA A 44 -5.88 2.35 15.95
CA ALA A 44 -7.33 2.42 15.82
C ALA A 44 -7.77 3.18 14.56
N PRO A 45 -8.97 2.90 14.00
CA PRO A 45 -9.44 3.55 12.77
C PRO A 45 -9.45 5.09 12.81
N ALA A 46 -9.76 5.68 13.97
CA ALA A 46 -9.80 7.12 14.17
C ALA A 46 -8.44 7.75 14.51
N ASP A 47 -7.37 6.95 14.66
CA ASP A 47 -6.05 7.48 14.98
C ASP A 47 -5.55 8.37 13.83
N PRO A 48 -4.93 9.51 14.16
CA PRO A 48 -4.42 10.42 13.14
C PRO A 48 -3.23 9.81 12.41
N VAL A 49 -3.20 10.00 11.09
CA VAL A 49 -2.08 9.69 10.21
C VAL A 49 -1.61 10.99 9.56
N GLN A 50 -0.34 11.30 9.75
CA GLN A 50 0.32 12.46 9.16
C GLN A 50 1.18 12.04 7.97
N PRO A 51 1.42 12.91 6.98
CA PRO A 51 2.43 12.65 5.96
C PRO A 51 3.79 12.32 6.62
N GLY A 52 4.50 11.31 6.11
CA GLY A 52 5.74 10.81 6.73
C GLY A 52 5.54 9.79 7.85
N SER A 53 4.29 9.41 8.18
CA SER A 53 4.02 8.36 9.18
C SER A 53 4.17 6.93 8.64
N GLY A 54 4.64 6.77 7.40
CA GLY A 54 4.71 5.50 6.69
C GLY A 54 3.53 5.29 5.73
N GLY A 55 3.47 4.11 5.11
CA GLY A 55 2.54 3.87 4.03
C GLY A 55 2.67 2.51 3.36
N LEU A 56 1.96 2.34 2.25
CA LEU A 56 1.97 1.10 1.48
C LEU A 56 3.27 1.02 0.65
N SER A 57 4.15 0.08 1.00
CA SER A 57 5.38 -0.18 0.25
C SER A 57 5.14 -0.48 -1.22
N VAL A 58 5.86 0.19 -2.10
CA VAL A 58 5.88 -0.02 -3.54
C VAL A 58 7.32 0.08 -4.06
N ASN A 59 7.53 -0.27 -5.32
CA ASN A 59 8.83 -0.21 -5.96
C ASN A 59 8.71 0.52 -7.31
N THR A 60 9.75 1.20 -7.75
CA THR A 60 9.80 1.77 -9.11
C THR A 60 10.46 0.84 -10.12
N ASP A 61 11.13 -0.22 -9.66
CA ASP A 61 11.76 -1.25 -10.49
C ASP A 61 11.04 -2.60 -10.32
N PRO A 62 10.31 -3.08 -11.33
CA PRO A 62 9.61 -4.36 -11.24
C PRO A 62 10.58 -5.55 -11.15
N ALA A 63 11.81 -5.44 -11.66
CA ALA A 63 12.80 -6.52 -11.60
C ALA A 63 13.32 -6.77 -10.17
N ALA A 64 13.17 -5.78 -9.28
CA ALA A 64 13.51 -5.90 -7.86
C ALA A 64 12.46 -6.69 -7.06
N LEU A 65 11.30 -6.99 -7.63
CA LEU A 65 10.20 -7.68 -6.97
C LEU A 65 10.15 -9.15 -7.40
N LYS A 66 10.36 -10.06 -6.44
CA LYS A 66 10.23 -11.51 -6.64
C LYS A 66 9.04 -12.03 -5.84
N PRO A 67 8.01 -12.63 -6.48
CA PRO A 67 6.90 -13.22 -5.75
C PRO A 67 7.41 -14.32 -4.81
N PRO A 68 6.96 -14.37 -3.55
CA PRO A 68 7.36 -15.42 -2.61
C PRO A 68 6.75 -16.78 -2.97
N ASP A 69 5.57 -16.79 -3.58
CA ASP A 69 4.83 -17.96 -4.06
C ASP A 69 3.85 -17.53 -5.18
N ASP A 70 3.04 -18.47 -5.69
CA ASP A 70 2.10 -18.26 -6.80
C ASP A 70 0.82 -17.50 -6.43
N GLU A 71 0.59 -17.21 -5.14
CA GLU A 71 -0.54 -16.38 -4.70
C GLU A 71 -0.31 -14.89 -4.97
N PHE A 72 0.93 -14.46 -5.24
CA PHE A 72 1.30 -13.06 -5.43
C PHE A 72 1.49 -12.72 -6.90
N VAL A 73 0.75 -11.71 -7.34
CA VAL A 73 0.82 -11.16 -8.69
C VAL A 73 1.51 -9.80 -8.66
N LEU A 74 2.28 -9.50 -9.72
CA LEU A 74 2.86 -8.18 -9.92
C LEU A 74 1.82 -7.23 -10.51
N TRP A 75 1.56 -6.15 -9.79
CA TRP A 75 0.65 -5.08 -10.20
C TRP A 75 1.42 -3.81 -10.48
N GLU A 76 0.95 -3.03 -11.46
CA GLU A 76 1.42 -1.68 -11.73
C GLU A 76 0.30 -0.65 -11.57
N VAL A 77 0.65 0.55 -11.13
CA VAL A 77 -0.22 1.73 -11.18
C VAL A 77 0.60 2.96 -11.53
N THR A 78 -0.02 3.94 -12.18
CA THR A 78 0.59 5.25 -12.43
C THR A 78 0.35 6.16 -11.24
N HIS A 79 1.36 6.94 -10.84
CA HIS A 79 1.25 7.92 -9.74
C HIS A 79 0.00 8.81 -9.83
N ASP A 80 -0.34 9.29 -11.03
CA ASP A 80 -1.48 10.19 -11.23
C ASP A 80 -2.83 9.51 -10.96
N ALA A 81 -2.89 8.17 -11.00
CA ALA A 81 -4.09 7.39 -10.72
C ALA A 81 -4.31 7.15 -9.22
N LEU A 82 -3.42 7.62 -8.34
CA LEU A 82 -3.62 7.54 -6.89
C LEU A 82 -4.59 8.62 -6.36
N GLY A 83 -4.90 9.63 -7.17
CA GLY A 83 -5.68 10.79 -6.77
C GLY A 83 -4.90 11.76 -5.87
N SER A 84 -5.54 12.86 -5.49
CA SER A 84 -4.91 13.97 -4.74
C SER A 84 -4.72 13.67 -3.24
N GLY A 85 -5.36 12.63 -2.71
CA GLY A 85 -5.32 12.29 -1.29
C GLY A 85 -4.11 11.46 -0.87
N LEU A 86 -3.36 10.94 -1.84
CA LEU A 86 -2.19 10.07 -1.66
C LEU A 86 -1.01 10.65 -2.44
N ARG A 87 0.20 10.31 -2.02
CA ARG A 87 1.44 10.64 -2.72
C ARG A 87 2.42 9.49 -2.63
N VAL A 88 3.39 9.46 -3.53
CA VAL A 88 4.50 8.50 -3.49
C VAL A 88 5.75 9.19 -2.99
N THR A 89 6.32 8.67 -1.91
CA THR A 89 7.52 9.23 -1.25
C THR A 89 8.67 8.21 -1.32
N PRO A 90 9.91 8.62 -1.67
CA PRO A 90 11.07 7.73 -1.62
C PRO A 90 11.32 7.19 -0.21
N ASP A 91 11.62 5.90 -0.10
CA ASP A 91 11.99 5.23 1.15
C ASP A 91 13.22 4.33 0.92
N GLY A 92 14.26 4.93 0.34
CA GLY A 92 15.49 4.28 -0.09
C GLY A 92 15.36 3.60 -1.46
N PRO A 93 15.98 4.11 -2.54
CA PRO A 93 15.83 3.52 -3.87
C PRO A 93 16.22 2.03 -3.91
N PRO A 94 15.43 1.16 -4.57
CA PRO A 94 14.28 1.48 -5.43
C PRO A 94 12.92 1.45 -4.70
N HIS A 95 12.92 1.42 -3.36
CA HIS A 95 11.74 1.36 -2.51
C HIS A 95 11.11 2.74 -2.29
N TYR A 96 9.78 2.77 -2.34
CA TYR A 96 8.94 3.95 -2.13
C TYR A 96 7.73 3.53 -1.28
N VAL A 97 7.03 4.52 -0.73
CA VAL A 97 5.77 4.31 -0.02
C VAL A 97 4.66 5.16 -0.64
N ILE A 98 3.46 4.58 -0.80
CA ILE A 98 2.23 5.35 -0.99
C ILE A 98 1.74 5.76 0.40
N GLU A 99 1.77 7.06 0.69
CA GLU A 99 1.34 7.63 1.96
C GLU A 99 0.31 8.74 1.75
N VAL A 100 -0.23 9.27 2.84
CA VAL A 100 -1.22 10.35 2.80
C VAL A 100 -0.56 11.66 2.39
N ALA A 101 -1.23 12.44 1.54
CA ALA A 101 -0.73 13.74 1.09
C ALA A 101 -0.92 14.86 2.14
N GLY A 102 -1.86 14.68 3.08
CA GLY A 102 -2.15 15.58 4.19
C GLY A 102 -2.69 14.84 5.42
N PRO A 103 -2.91 15.53 6.55
CA PRO A 103 -3.46 14.94 7.76
C PRO A 103 -4.81 14.26 7.50
N THR A 104 -4.99 13.05 8.01
CA THR A 104 -6.22 12.24 7.86
C THR A 104 -6.29 11.21 8.99
N THR A 105 -7.31 10.35 9.02
CA THR A 105 -7.38 9.20 9.93
C THR A 105 -6.90 7.90 9.27
N LEU A 106 -6.60 6.87 10.06
CA LEU A 106 -6.25 5.55 9.53
C LEU A 106 -7.36 4.99 8.62
N ASP A 107 -8.63 5.11 9.00
CA ASP A 107 -9.76 4.63 8.20
C ASP A 107 -9.82 5.32 6.82
N GLU A 108 -9.67 6.65 6.80
CA GLU A 108 -9.65 7.43 5.57
C GLU A 108 -8.47 7.08 4.67
N MET A 109 -7.28 6.86 5.25
CA MET A 109 -6.11 6.39 4.51
C MET A 109 -6.39 5.03 3.85
N GLN A 110 -6.93 4.07 4.59
CA GLN A 110 -7.25 2.74 4.06
C GLN A 110 -8.28 2.81 2.94
N ARG A 111 -9.32 3.62 3.13
CA ARG A 111 -10.36 3.85 2.11
C ARG A 111 -9.76 4.44 0.83
N ARG A 112 -8.92 5.48 0.94
CA ARG A 112 -8.24 6.08 -0.22
C ARG A 112 -7.34 5.08 -0.95
N ILE A 113 -6.61 4.23 -0.21
CA ILE A 113 -5.80 3.17 -0.82
C ILE A 113 -6.69 2.15 -1.55
N ALA A 114 -7.79 1.73 -0.92
CA ALA A 114 -8.75 0.80 -1.52
C ALA A 114 -9.43 1.38 -2.77
N GLU A 115 -9.71 2.69 -2.81
CA GLU A 115 -10.27 3.39 -3.97
C GLU A 115 -9.33 3.31 -5.20
N THR A 116 -8.02 3.11 -5.01
CA THR A 116 -7.08 2.93 -6.13
C THR A 116 -7.18 1.57 -6.82
N ARG A 117 -7.94 0.61 -6.27
CA ARG A 117 -7.96 -0.81 -6.67
C ARG A 117 -8.16 -1.00 -8.17
N GLU A 118 -9.10 -0.28 -8.77
CA GLU A 118 -9.45 -0.38 -10.20
C GLU A 118 -8.37 0.20 -11.12
N HIS A 119 -7.40 0.94 -10.58
CA HIS A 119 -6.31 1.54 -11.33
C HIS A 119 -5.06 0.64 -11.41
N TRP A 120 -5.01 -0.42 -10.61
CA TRP A 120 -3.93 -1.39 -10.63
C TRP A 120 -4.11 -2.36 -11.79
N LYS A 121 -3.09 -2.44 -12.65
CA LYS A 121 -3.06 -3.34 -13.81
C LYS A 121 -2.13 -4.51 -13.52
N ARG A 122 -2.58 -5.70 -13.84
CA ARG A 122 -1.76 -6.91 -13.77
C ARG A 122 -0.67 -6.86 -14.84
N VAL A 123 0.59 -7.10 -14.45
CA VAL A 123 1.74 -7.09 -15.37
C VAL A 123 2.16 -8.51 -15.78
N GLN A 124 1.97 -9.49 -14.88
CA GLN A 124 2.32 -10.91 -15.07
C GLN A 124 1.30 -11.81 -14.37
#